data_AF-A0A7C7E2N8-F1
#
_entry.id   AF-A0A7C7E2N8-F1
#
_cell.length_a   1.000
_cell.length_b   1.000
_cell.length_c   1.000
_cell.angle_alpha   90.00
_cell.angle_beta   90.00
_cell.angle_gamma   90.00
#
_symmetry.space_group_name_H-M   'P 1'
#
loop_
_entity.id
_entity.type
_entity.pdbx_description
1 polymer ?
#
loop_
_entity_poly.entity_id
_entity_poly.type
_entity_poly.pdbx_seq_one_letter_code
_entity_poly.pdbx_strand_id
1 'polypeptide(L)'
;ANGLDPSAVAKIFEAKGRPQDNPLILHVSSPESVEPLVGEIPPEAKRLMDTFWPGPLTLILPKSDAVPSIITAGLPTVAVRMPDHPVAQMLIQACGVPLAAPSANLSGKPSATSAEDVLADLNGKVDILLDAGPTEIGIESTVIDLSGDVPYVVRPGGVSLEDIQKVLEEFGKKVSYEERTQEKAEPSLSHLPSVKYKHYVPEAELYLATGDVLEQRQKIIFYSVRGVGSGRKIVILASEENAPYYQPFQQAFGPDLLEIVILGSRQNLPQVAARLYSSLRRSSEELNADIILAETFCLEGIGLAIWNRLEMASGGNFLPWFDSDSYKHGPDLSEGKGDKMSISQPIDGQTLKPLTVLMVCSGNTCRSPMAEALLKKVWEDLGAPYPIEVRSAGVSAMPGFPASWEAVEVMARKGIDISAHISRPVEYEDIENADLVITMTEAHKSMLLFGYPEFATKIYTLSEMLGEFWGDVIDPFGQGLEAYERTADFLEDSLRVLAKRLAGLDV
;
A
#
# COMPACT_ATOMS: atom_id res chain seq x y z
N ALA A 1 -30.97 10.42 7.46
CA ALA A 1 -32.22 10.62 8.23
C ALA A 1 -32.45 12.11 8.48
N ASN A 2 -33.66 12.54 8.85
CA ASN A 2 -33.88 13.92 9.32
C ASN A 2 -32.99 14.18 10.56
N GLY A 3 -32.04 15.10 10.46
CA GLY A 3 -31.06 15.37 11.50
C GLY A 3 -31.63 16.06 12.75
N LEU A 4 -32.85 16.60 12.67
CA LEU A 4 -33.55 17.24 13.78
C LEU A 4 -34.53 16.29 14.49
N ASP A 5 -34.72 15.07 13.99
CA ASP A 5 -35.58 14.05 14.59
C ASP A 5 -34.73 12.94 15.25
N PRO A 6 -34.65 12.90 16.59
CA PRO A 6 -33.88 11.89 17.30
C PRO A 6 -34.27 10.45 16.97
N SER A 7 -35.55 10.19 16.69
CA SER A 7 -36.06 8.84 16.39
C SER A 7 -35.59 8.38 15.01
N ALA A 8 -35.57 9.30 14.04
CA ALA A 8 -35.04 9.03 12.70
C ALA A 8 -33.52 8.81 12.74
N VAL A 9 -32.80 9.59 13.56
CA VAL A 9 -31.35 9.45 13.74
C VAL A 9 -30.99 8.12 14.40
N ALA A 10 -31.76 7.67 15.39
CA ALA A 10 -31.50 6.39 16.08
C ALA A 10 -31.44 5.20 15.10
N LYS A 11 -32.27 5.20 14.06
CA LYS A 11 -32.26 4.18 13.00
C LYS A 11 -30.94 4.09 12.23
N ILE A 12 -30.20 5.20 12.11
CA ILE A 12 -28.86 5.18 11.47
C ILE A 12 -27.89 4.34 12.30
N PHE A 13 -27.90 4.54 13.62
CA PHE A 13 -27.03 3.81 14.53
C PHE A 13 -27.39 2.32 14.54
N GLU A 14 -28.68 2.00 14.56
CA GLU A 14 -29.20 0.64 14.48
C GLU A 14 -28.79 -0.07 13.18
N ALA A 15 -29.11 0.52 12.01
CA ALA A 15 -28.85 -0.10 10.71
C ALA A 15 -27.36 -0.41 10.48
N LYS A 16 -26.48 0.47 10.98
CA LYS A 16 -25.02 0.34 10.79
C LYS A 16 -24.32 -0.45 11.90
N GLY A 17 -24.98 -0.74 13.02
CA GLY A 17 -24.32 -1.19 14.25
C GLY A 17 -23.28 -0.17 14.73
N ARG A 18 -23.58 1.14 14.62
CA ARG A 18 -22.66 2.22 14.98
C ARG A 18 -22.71 2.51 16.49
N PRO A 19 -21.57 2.68 17.17
CA PRO A 19 -21.53 3.16 18.55
C PRO A 19 -22.20 4.53 18.70
N GLN A 20 -23.01 4.70 19.76
CA GLN A 20 -23.76 5.93 20.02
C GLN A 20 -22.89 7.13 20.41
N ASP A 21 -21.65 6.89 20.82
CA ASP A 21 -20.67 7.91 21.17
C ASP A 21 -19.90 8.45 19.95
N ASN A 22 -20.25 8.00 18.73
CA ASN A 22 -19.63 8.47 17.49
C ASN A 22 -20.56 9.46 16.74
N PRO A 23 -20.29 10.78 16.79
CA PRO A 23 -21.16 11.80 16.23
C PRO A 23 -21.36 11.67 14.73
N LEU A 24 -22.38 12.36 14.23
CA LEU A 24 -22.79 12.38 12.82
C LEU A 24 -22.57 13.76 12.21
N ILE A 25 -22.37 13.78 10.90
CA ILE A 25 -22.29 15.02 10.11
C ILE A 25 -23.71 15.37 9.63
N LEU A 26 -24.12 16.61 9.87
CA LEU A 26 -25.32 17.19 9.27
C LEU A 26 -24.99 17.73 7.88
N HIS A 27 -25.76 17.30 6.89
CA HIS A 27 -25.66 17.76 5.52
C HIS A 27 -26.74 18.80 5.24
N VAL A 28 -26.33 19.93 4.67
CA VAL A 28 -27.20 21.06 4.30
C VAL A 28 -27.14 21.33 2.80
N SER A 29 -28.15 22.02 2.25
CA SER A 29 -28.21 22.39 0.83
C SER A 29 -27.98 23.87 0.56
N SER A 30 -27.79 24.69 1.60
CA SER A 30 -27.44 26.11 1.46
C SER A 30 -26.64 26.60 2.66
N PRO A 31 -25.77 27.61 2.50
CA PRO A 31 -25.03 28.22 3.61
C PRO A 31 -25.92 28.78 4.72
N GLU A 32 -27.07 29.37 4.36
CA GLU A 32 -28.02 29.97 5.30
C GLU A 32 -28.66 28.92 6.23
N SER A 33 -28.71 27.66 5.78
CA SER A 33 -29.24 26.55 6.57
C SER A 33 -28.34 26.16 7.74
N VAL A 34 -27.11 26.70 7.82
CA VAL A 34 -26.17 26.45 8.92
C VAL A 34 -26.51 27.28 10.16
N GLU A 35 -26.91 28.55 9.97
CA GLU A 35 -27.19 29.49 11.07
C GLU A 35 -28.07 28.91 12.19
N PRO A 36 -29.20 28.21 11.93
CA PRO A 36 -30.02 27.64 13.00
C PRO A 36 -29.36 26.45 13.73
N LEU A 37 -28.31 25.83 13.18
CA LEU A 37 -27.68 24.63 13.71
C LEU A 37 -26.51 24.93 14.65
N VAL A 38 -25.97 26.15 14.60
CA VAL A 38 -24.75 26.54 15.32
C VAL A 38 -24.99 27.77 16.18
N GLY A 39 -24.18 27.94 17.23
CA GLY A 39 -24.26 29.13 18.08
C GLY A 39 -23.69 30.37 17.42
N GLU A 40 -22.57 30.22 16.70
CA GLU A 40 -21.88 31.30 15.99
C GLU A 40 -21.15 30.71 14.77
N ILE A 41 -21.04 31.50 13.70
CA ILE A 41 -20.20 31.19 12.53
C ILE A 41 -19.02 32.19 12.52
N PRO A 42 -17.81 31.75 12.91
CA PRO A 42 -16.62 32.60 12.86
C PRO A 42 -16.31 33.11 11.44
N PRO A 43 -15.66 34.28 11.28
CA PRO A 43 -15.30 34.83 9.97
C PRO A 43 -14.49 33.86 9.10
N GLU A 44 -13.55 33.12 9.70
CA GLU A 44 -12.76 32.10 9.03
C GLU A 44 -13.60 30.88 8.61
N ALA A 45 -14.61 30.50 9.39
CA ALA A 45 -15.53 29.43 9.04
C ALA A 45 -16.35 29.83 7.81
N LYS A 46 -16.85 31.07 7.79
CA LYS A 46 -17.56 31.63 6.64
C LYS A 46 -16.67 31.67 5.40
N ARG A 47 -15.41 32.10 5.52
CA ARG A 47 -14.47 32.12 4.40
C ARG A 47 -14.18 30.71 3.86
N LEU A 48 -14.05 29.72 4.74
CA LEU A 48 -13.89 28.32 4.36
C LEU A 48 -15.14 27.78 3.65
N MET A 49 -16.34 28.13 4.10
CA MET A 49 -17.60 27.81 3.41
C MET A 49 -17.64 28.43 2.02
N ASP A 50 -17.35 29.73 1.89
CA ASP A 50 -17.37 30.44 0.60
C ASP A 50 -16.36 29.86 -0.41
N THR A 51 -15.27 29.26 0.08
CA THR A 51 -14.19 28.74 -0.77
C THR A 51 -14.39 27.28 -1.16
N PHE A 52 -14.86 26.44 -0.22
CA PHE A 52 -14.88 24.99 -0.37
C PHE A 52 -16.28 24.38 -0.39
N TRP A 53 -17.34 25.17 -0.25
CA TRP A 53 -18.72 24.70 -0.35
C TRP A 53 -19.43 25.19 -1.62
N PRO A 54 -20.23 24.33 -2.28
CA PRO A 54 -20.39 22.90 -2.01
C PRO A 54 -19.08 22.14 -2.18
N GLY A 55 -18.81 21.14 -1.34
CA GLY A 55 -17.57 20.38 -1.49
C GLY A 55 -17.23 19.41 -0.35
N PRO A 56 -16.00 18.88 -0.36
CA PRO A 56 -15.54 17.86 0.59
C PRO A 56 -14.94 18.45 1.87
N LEU A 57 -15.44 19.59 2.34
CA LEU A 57 -15.05 20.17 3.64
C LEU A 57 -16.19 20.05 4.65
N THR A 58 -15.86 19.66 5.88
CA THR A 58 -16.77 19.59 7.03
C THR A 58 -16.23 20.48 8.14
N LEU A 59 -17.09 21.34 8.68
CA LEU A 59 -16.74 22.24 9.77
C LEU A 59 -17.35 21.73 11.07
N ILE A 60 -16.56 21.65 12.13
CA ILE A 60 -17.03 21.45 13.49
C ILE A 60 -17.13 22.83 14.15
N LEU A 61 -18.34 23.17 14.61
CA LEU A 61 -18.69 24.47 15.19
C LEU A 61 -19.47 24.27 16.50
N PRO A 62 -19.50 25.26 17.41
CA PRO A 62 -20.38 25.22 18.58
C PRO A 62 -21.84 25.00 18.17
N LYS A 63 -22.51 23.99 18.72
CA LYS A 63 -23.88 23.64 18.33
C LYS A 63 -24.90 24.60 18.95
N SER A 64 -26.04 24.79 18.28
CA SER A 64 -27.21 25.43 18.89
C SER A 64 -28.06 24.43 19.70
N ASP A 65 -29.08 24.93 20.38
CA ASP A 65 -30.08 24.09 21.07
C ASP A 65 -31.00 23.32 20.10
N ALA A 66 -31.04 23.73 18.83
CA ALA A 66 -31.85 23.05 17.81
C ALA A 66 -31.27 21.68 17.43
N VAL A 67 -29.96 21.45 17.64
CA VAL A 67 -29.29 20.20 17.29
C VAL A 67 -29.47 19.16 18.41
N PRO A 68 -30.14 18.02 18.13
CA PRO A 68 -30.31 16.97 19.12
C PRO A 68 -29.00 16.34 19.57
N SER A 69 -28.86 16.05 20.87
CA SER A 69 -27.62 15.48 21.43
C SER A 69 -27.20 14.12 20.83
N ILE A 70 -28.13 13.36 20.26
CA ILE A 70 -27.83 12.09 19.57
C ILE A 70 -26.99 12.30 18.30
N ILE A 71 -27.05 13.48 17.68
CA ILE A 71 -26.20 13.85 16.54
C ILE A 71 -24.76 14.08 17.00
N THR A 72 -24.59 14.76 18.14
CA THR A 72 -23.29 15.22 18.62
C THR A 72 -22.65 14.26 19.61
N ALA A 73 -23.28 13.11 19.89
CA ALA A 73 -22.86 12.19 20.95
C ALA A 73 -22.69 12.89 22.33
N GLY A 74 -23.50 13.93 22.58
CA GLY A 74 -23.42 14.75 23.80
C GLY A 74 -22.34 15.83 23.78
N LEU A 75 -21.54 15.95 22.71
CA LEU A 75 -20.56 17.02 22.56
C LEU A 75 -21.23 18.40 22.39
N PRO A 76 -20.56 19.49 22.80
CA PRO A 76 -21.05 20.87 22.63
C PRO A 76 -20.90 21.39 21.19
N THR A 77 -20.39 20.58 20.28
CA THR A 77 -20.11 20.94 18.89
C THR A 77 -20.90 20.08 17.92
N VAL A 78 -21.14 20.59 16.71
CA VAL A 78 -21.82 19.90 15.61
C VAL A 78 -20.95 19.97 14.35
N ALA A 79 -20.90 18.87 13.61
CA ALA A 79 -20.22 18.80 12.33
C ALA A 79 -21.21 19.07 11.19
N VAL A 80 -20.92 20.03 10.31
CA VAL A 80 -21.80 20.43 9.20
C VAL A 80 -21.03 20.42 7.87
N ARG A 81 -21.71 19.99 6.80
CA ARG A 81 -21.16 19.96 5.43
C ARG A 81 -22.23 20.31 4.40
N MET A 82 -21.85 21.05 3.36
CA MET A 82 -22.64 21.19 2.14
C MET A 82 -22.03 20.31 1.03
N PRO A 83 -22.61 19.14 0.70
CA PRO A 83 -22.00 18.18 -0.22
C PRO A 83 -22.06 18.68 -1.68
N ASP A 84 -20.97 18.56 -2.43
CA ASP A 84 -20.97 18.82 -3.87
C ASP A 84 -21.38 17.57 -4.65
N HIS A 85 -22.69 17.26 -4.62
CA HIS A 85 -23.24 16.18 -5.44
C HIS A 85 -24.70 16.51 -5.79
N PRO A 86 -25.08 16.56 -7.08
CA PRO A 86 -26.41 16.99 -7.50
C PRO A 86 -27.56 16.22 -6.82
N VAL A 87 -27.44 14.88 -6.74
CA VAL A 87 -28.48 14.05 -6.10
C VAL A 87 -28.57 14.30 -4.60
N ALA A 88 -27.43 14.55 -3.92
CA ALA A 88 -27.43 14.82 -2.48
C ALA A 88 -28.04 16.19 -2.18
N GLN A 89 -27.66 17.20 -2.97
CA GLN A 89 -28.22 18.56 -2.90
C GLN A 89 -29.73 18.56 -3.10
N MET A 90 -30.20 17.93 -4.19
CA MET A 90 -31.63 17.83 -4.48
C MET A 90 -32.40 17.07 -3.40
N LEU A 91 -31.83 16.00 -2.85
CA LEU A 91 -32.45 15.25 -1.75
C LEU A 91 -32.62 16.12 -0.51
N ILE A 92 -31.55 16.79 -0.07
CA ILE A 92 -31.60 17.66 1.12
C ILE A 92 -32.60 18.79 0.91
N GLN A 93 -32.58 19.42 -0.26
CA GLN A 93 -33.51 20.49 -0.62
C GLN A 93 -34.96 20.01 -0.63
N ALA A 94 -35.23 18.83 -1.20
CA ALA A 94 -36.57 18.24 -1.23
C ALA A 94 -37.08 17.87 0.18
N CYS A 95 -36.20 17.46 1.09
CA CYS A 95 -36.55 17.18 2.47
C CYS A 95 -36.83 18.46 3.29
N GLY A 96 -36.21 19.59 2.93
CA GLY A 96 -36.39 20.87 3.65
C GLY A 96 -35.83 20.89 5.07
N VAL A 97 -35.01 19.90 5.43
CA VAL A 97 -34.37 19.74 6.75
C VAL A 97 -32.93 19.23 6.56
N PRO A 98 -32.00 19.54 7.48
CA PRO A 98 -30.66 18.99 7.41
C PRO A 98 -30.69 17.47 7.56
N LEU A 99 -29.86 16.77 6.79
CA LEU A 99 -29.80 15.31 6.81
C LEU A 99 -28.59 14.83 7.61
N ALA A 100 -28.82 14.05 8.66
CA ALA A 100 -27.76 13.32 9.33
C ALA A 100 -27.36 12.12 8.47
N ALA A 101 -26.08 12.06 8.09
CA ALA A 101 -25.54 10.98 7.26
C ALA A 101 -24.06 10.71 7.58
N PRO A 102 -23.71 9.54 8.15
CA PRO A 102 -22.36 9.02 8.09
C PRO A 102 -22.12 8.32 6.73
N SER A 103 -20.97 7.68 6.56
CA SER A 103 -20.72 6.75 5.45
C SER A 103 -21.78 5.63 5.41
N ALA A 104 -22.07 5.06 4.25
CA ALA A 104 -23.18 4.10 4.05
C ALA A 104 -22.74 2.61 4.10
N ASN A 105 -21.87 2.26 5.04
CA ASN A 105 -21.34 0.90 5.26
C ASN A 105 -21.68 0.34 6.65
N LEU A 106 -21.46 -0.95 6.91
CA LEU A 106 -21.46 -1.46 8.29
C LEU A 106 -20.25 -0.89 9.06
N SER A 107 -20.46 -0.57 10.34
CA SER A 107 -19.39 -0.01 11.19
C SER A 107 -18.18 -0.93 11.22
N GLY A 108 -17.01 -0.38 10.90
CA GLY A 108 -15.73 -1.10 10.83
C GLY A 108 -15.25 -1.41 9.42
N LYS A 109 -16.17 -1.71 8.49
CA LYS A 109 -15.82 -2.02 7.08
C LYS A 109 -15.29 -0.80 6.32
N PRO A 110 -14.59 -1.00 5.19
CA PRO A 110 -14.30 0.08 4.22
C PRO A 110 -15.54 0.88 3.88
N SER A 111 -15.40 2.18 3.63
CA SER A 111 -16.55 3.02 3.26
C SER A 111 -17.14 2.56 1.92
N ALA A 112 -18.45 2.70 1.77
CA ALA A 112 -19.13 2.39 0.52
C ALA A 112 -18.90 3.54 -0.49
N THR A 113 -18.50 3.18 -1.71
CA THR A 113 -18.20 4.11 -2.81
C THR A 113 -19.08 3.88 -4.05
N SER A 114 -19.92 2.85 -4.01
CA SER A 114 -20.88 2.47 -5.05
C SER A 114 -22.21 2.01 -4.43
N ALA A 115 -23.27 1.92 -5.23
CA ALA A 115 -24.55 1.39 -4.77
C ALA A 115 -24.45 -0.09 -4.38
N GLU A 116 -23.60 -0.84 -5.11
CA GLU A 116 -23.29 -2.23 -4.85
C GLU A 116 -22.67 -2.42 -3.45
N ASP A 117 -21.71 -1.56 -3.07
CA ASP A 117 -21.11 -1.58 -1.73
C ASP A 117 -22.17 -1.35 -0.64
N VAL A 118 -23.11 -0.41 -0.88
CA VAL A 118 -24.20 -0.12 0.06
C VAL A 118 -25.15 -1.31 0.18
N LEU A 119 -25.48 -1.97 -0.94
CA LEU A 119 -26.32 -3.17 -0.93
C LEU A 119 -25.64 -4.34 -0.21
N ALA A 120 -24.34 -4.55 -0.41
CA ALA A 120 -23.60 -5.60 0.30
C ALA A 120 -23.71 -5.46 1.83
N ASP A 121 -23.73 -4.23 2.34
CA ASP A 121 -23.71 -3.94 3.77
C ASP A 121 -25.12 -3.74 4.40
N LEU A 122 -26.00 -3.04 3.68
CA LEU A 122 -27.24 -2.46 4.22
C LEU A 122 -28.52 -2.94 3.52
N ASN A 123 -28.45 -3.94 2.63
CA ASN A 123 -29.65 -4.50 2.02
C ASN A 123 -30.62 -5.04 3.09
N GLY A 124 -31.89 -4.63 3.00
CA GLY A 124 -32.93 -4.93 3.98
C GLY A 124 -32.83 -4.19 5.31
N LYS A 125 -31.84 -3.30 5.50
CA LYS A 125 -31.65 -2.49 6.73
C LYS A 125 -32.01 -1.01 6.56
N VAL A 126 -32.22 -0.56 5.32
CA VAL A 126 -32.57 0.82 4.97
C VAL A 126 -33.83 0.85 4.13
N ASP A 127 -34.62 1.92 4.28
CA ASP A 127 -35.91 2.05 3.58
C ASP A 127 -35.72 2.32 2.07
N ILE A 128 -34.69 3.09 1.71
CA ILE A 128 -34.43 3.57 0.35
C ILE A 128 -32.92 3.58 0.09
N LEU A 129 -32.54 3.16 -1.12
CA LEU A 129 -31.22 3.37 -1.70
C LEU A 129 -31.37 4.24 -2.96
N LEU A 130 -30.55 5.28 -3.07
CA LEU A 130 -30.47 6.11 -4.28
C LEU A 130 -29.16 5.80 -4.99
N ASP A 131 -29.27 5.14 -6.14
CA ASP A 131 -28.12 4.85 -6.99
C ASP A 131 -27.88 6.04 -7.93
N ALA A 132 -26.70 6.66 -7.78
CA ALA A 132 -26.22 7.75 -8.62
C ALA A 132 -24.85 7.44 -9.23
N GLY A 133 -24.49 6.15 -9.30
CA GLY A 133 -23.18 5.69 -9.71
C GLY A 133 -22.09 5.84 -8.63
N PRO A 134 -20.83 5.50 -8.96
CA PRO A 134 -19.71 5.57 -8.03
C PRO A 134 -19.37 7.01 -7.61
N THR A 135 -18.90 7.18 -6.37
CA THR A 135 -18.41 8.47 -5.87
C THR A 135 -17.13 8.91 -6.58
N GLU A 136 -17.01 10.18 -6.96
CA GLU A 136 -15.86 10.69 -7.72
C GLU A 136 -14.54 10.75 -6.92
N ILE A 137 -14.60 11.17 -5.64
CA ILE A 137 -13.40 11.33 -4.79
C ILE A 137 -13.00 10.02 -4.09
N GLY A 138 -13.97 9.14 -3.81
CA GLY A 138 -13.78 7.84 -3.14
C GLY A 138 -13.31 7.86 -1.68
N ILE A 139 -12.96 9.01 -1.12
CA ILE A 139 -12.64 9.19 0.30
C ILE A 139 -13.52 10.26 0.94
N GLU A 140 -13.62 10.24 2.27
CA GLU A 140 -14.48 11.16 3.00
C GLU A 140 -13.99 12.61 3.00
N SER A 141 -14.87 13.53 3.43
CA SER A 141 -14.53 14.94 3.60
C SER A 141 -13.42 15.18 4.62
N THR A 142 -12.65 16.24 4.37
CA THR A 142 -11.77 16.84 5.38
C THR A 142 -12.62 17.42 6.49
N VAL A 143 -12.24 17.19 7.74
CA VAL A 143 -12.97 17.67 8.91
C VAL A 143 -12.05 18.60 9.70
N ILE A 144 -12.47 19.85 9.86
CA ILE A 144 -11.75 20.87 10.63
C ILE A 144 -12.60 21.34 11.81
N ASP A 145 -12.00 21.39 12.98
CA ASP A 145 -12.54 21.98 14.19
C ASP A 145 -12.14 23.44 14.32
N LEU A 146 -13.16 24.29 14.40
CA LEU A 146 -13.07 25.75 14.54
C LEU A 146 -13.71 26.22 15.85
N SER A 147 -14.03 25.30 16.77
CA SER A 147 -14.66 25.62 18.05
C SER A 147 -13.66 26.14 19.10
N GLY A 148 -12.36 25.89 18.91
CA GLY A 148 -11.27 26.38 19.75
C GLY A 148 -10.48 27.54 19.13
N ASP A 149 -9.50 28.06 19.87
CA ASP A 149 -8.66 29.18 19.42
C ASP A 149 -7.80 28.81 18.20
N VAL A 150 -7.30 27.58 18.16
CA VAL A 150 -6.43 27.05 17.10
C VAL A 150 -7.25 26.09 16.22
N PRO A 151 -7.42 26.41 14.92
CA PRO A 151 -8.06 25.51 13.97
C PRO A 151 -7.33 24.17 13.90
N TYR A 152 -8.07 23.07 14.04
CA TYR A 152 -7.49 21.72 14.10
C TYR A 152 -8.15 20.79 13.10
N VAL A 153 -7.37 20.19 12.19
CA VAL A 153 -7.89 19.19 11.26
C VAL A 153 -7.98 17.85 11.97
N VAL A 154 -9.22 17.43 12.24
CA VAL A 154 -9.54 16.16 12.90
C VAL A 154 -9.41 14.98 11.96
N ARG A 155 -9.62 15.20 10.66
CA ARG A 155 -9.52 14.15 9.63
C ARG A 155 -9.10 14.75 8.29
N PRO A 156 -8.02 14.26 7.66
CA PRO A 156 -7.68 14.63 6.29
C PRO A 156 -8.65 13.98 5.30
N GLY A 157 -8.92 14.64 4.18
CA GLY A 157 -9.89 14.21 3.18
C GLY A 157 -9.72 14.94 1.86
N GLY A 158 -10.83 15.14 1.14
CA GLY A 158 -10.82 15.73 -0.21
C GLY A 158 -10.34 17.19 -0.32
N VAL A 159 -10.27 17.96 0.77
CA VAL A 159 -9.61 19.28 0.80
C VAL A 159 -8.27 19.17 1.53
N SER A 160 -7.19 19.62 0.89
CA SER A 160 -5.84 19.50 1.43
C SER A 160 -5.59 20.41 2.63
N LEU A 161 -4.60 20.05 3.46
CA LEU A 161 -4.18 20.91 4.59
C LEU A 161 -3.62 22.24 4.07
N GLU A 162 -2.92 22.20 2.94
CA GLU A 162 -2.29 23.34 2.30
C GLU A 162 -3.35 24.33 1.81
N ASP A 163 -4.44 23.85 1.22
CA ASP A 163 -5.53 24.71 0.76
C ASP A 163 -6.31 25.32 1.92
N ILE A 164 -6.53 24.57 3.01
CA ILE A 164 -7.09 25.11 4.24
C ILE A 164 -6.16 26.17 4.84
N GLN A 165 -4.85 25.91 4.88
CA GLN A 165 -3.88 26.83 5.45
C GLN A 165 -3.85 28.16 4.70
N LYS A 166 -3.92 28.16 3.35
CA LYS A 166 -4.01 29.38 2.54
C LYS A 166 -5.16 30.29 2.96
N VAL A 167 -6.32 29.70 3.29
CA VAL A 167 -7.48 30.47 3.76
C VAL A 167 -7.27 31.00 5.18
N LEU A 168 -6.73 30.19 6.08
CA LEU A 168 -6.53 30.57 7.48
C LEU A 168 -5.42 31.62 7.68
N GLU A 169 -4.46 31.69 6.76
CA GLU A 169 -3.43 32.75 6.74
C GLU A 169 -4.05 34.16 6.61
N GLU A 170 -5.17 34.31 5.89
CA GLU A 170 -5.91 35.58 5.79
C GLU A 170 -6.35 36.11 7.16
N PHE A 171 -6.49 35.22 8.15
CA PHE A 171 -6.89 35.51 9.52
C PHE A 171 -5.74 35.42 10.53
N GLY A 172 -4.50 35.25 10.06
CA GLY A 172 -3.33 35.06 10.93
C GLY A 172 -3.38 33.77 11.75
N LYS A 173 -4.16 32.77 11.31
CA LYS A 173 -4.30 31.48 11.99
C LYS A 173 -3.47 30.41 11.28
N LYS A 174 -2.88 29.52 12.08
CA LYS A 174 -2.17 28.34 11.61
C LYS A 174 -3.04 27.11 11.81
N VAL A 175 -3.18 26.27 10.79
CA VAL A 175 -3.86 24.99 10.92
C VAL A 175 -2.95 24.03 11.70
N SER A 176 -3.55 23.35 12.68
CA SER A 176 -2.89 22.25 13.38
C SER A 176 -3.42 20.91 12.85
N TYR A 177 -2.53 19.95 12.70
CA TYR A 177 -2.82 18.57 12.39
C TYR A 177 -1.76 17.73 13.09
N GLU A 178 -2.19 16.74 13.88
CA GLU A 178 -1.29 15.78 14.49
C GLU A 178 -1.42 14.45 13.76
N GLU A 179 -0.35 14.03 13.11
CA GLU A 179 -0.22 12.64 12.66
C GLU A 179 -0.22 11.72 13.89
N ARG A 180 -0.91 10.59 13.78
CA ARG A 180 -0.86 9.54 14.79
C ARG A 180 0.56 8.98 14.86
N THR A 181 1.38 9.55 15.73
CA THR A 181 2.52 8.82 16.30
C THR A 181 2.02 8.25 17.63
N GLN A 182 2.16 6.94 17.83
CA GLN A 182 1.61 6.24 19.00
C GLN A 182 2.11 6.82 20.34
N GLU A 183 3.18 7.63 20.35
CA GLU A 183 3.80 8.20 21.53
C GLU A 183 3.18 9.53 22.05
N LYS A 184 2.28 10.19 21.30
CA LYS A 184 1.75 11.52 21.68
C LYS A 184 0.24 11.61 21.84
N ALA A 185 -0.42 10.52 22.21
CA ALA A 185 -1.77 10.63 22.73
C ALA A 185 -1.75 11.28 24.13
N GLU A 186 -1.68 12.61 24.21
CA GLU A 186 -2.10 13.32 25.41
C GLU A 186 -3.54 12.90 25.76
N PRO A 187 -3.91 12.83 27.06
CA PRO A 187 -5.24 12.38 27.49
C PRO A 187 -6.42 13.16 26.86
N SER A 188 -6.15 14.37 26.35
CA SER A 188 -7.11 15.32 25.79
C SER A 188 -7.65 14.95 24.40
N LEU A 189 -7.00 14.08 23.63
CA LEU A 189 -7.42 13.70 22.27
C LEU A 189 -8.28 12.42 22.20
N SER A 190 -8.49 11.77 23.35
CA SER A 190 -9.33 10.55 23.50
C SER A 190 -10.82 10.76 23.18
N HIS A 191 -11.26 12.02 23.02
CA HIS A 191 -12.63 12.41 22.69
C HIS A 191 -12.92 12.41 21.18
N LEU A 192 -11.90 12.24 20.33
CA LEU A 192 -12.09 12.23 18.88
C LEU A 192 -12.58 10.84 18.41
N PRO A 193 -13.75 10.76 17.75
CA PRO A 193 -14.41 9.50 17.45
C PRO A 193 -13.60 8.50 16.60
N SER A 194 -12.63 9.01 15.84
CA SER A 194 -11.74 8.22 14.99
C SER A 194 -10.80 7.29 15.78
N VAL A 195 -10.54 7.57 17.08
CA VAL A 195 -9.52 6.90 17.90
C VAL A 195 -10.01 5.60 18.54
N LYS A 196 -11.32 5.46 18.78
CA LYS A 196 -11.87 4.40 19.63
C LYS A 196 -12.26 3.11 18.88
N TYR A 197 -12.39 3.17 17.54
CA TYR A 197 -12.99 2.09 16.76
C TYR A 197 -12.11 1.67 15.57
N LYS A 198 -12.21 0.40 15.18
CA LYS A 198 -11.68 -0.08 13.89
C LYS A 198 -12.40 0.67 12.78
N HIS A 199 -11.65 1.26 11.86
CA HIS A 199 -12.19 1.98 10.71
C HIS A 199 -11.53 1.47 9.44
N TYR A 200 -12.36 1.18 8.44
CA TYR A 200 -11.92 0.79 7.10
C TYR A 200 -11.19 -0.54 7.01
N VAL A 201 -11.31 -1.39 8.03
CA VAL A 201 -10.53 -2.61 8.13
C VAL A 201 -11.12 -3.66 7.18
N PRO A 202 -10.35 -4.13 6.18
CA PRO A 202 -10.75 -5.26 5.33
C PRO A 202 -10.88 -6.55 6.13
N GLU A 203 -11.53 -7.58 5.56
CA GLU A 203 -11.57 -8.91 6.19
C GLU A 203 -10.21 -9.61 6.09
N ALA A 204 -9.48 -9.37 4.99
CA ALA A 204 -8.10 -9.81 4.80
C ALA A 204 -7.11 -9.03 5.67
N GLU A 205 -5.96 -9.64 5.99
CA GLU A 205 -4.87 -8.93 6.68
C GLU A 205 -4.24 -7.89 5.74
N LEU A 206 -4.19 -6.62 6.13
CA LEU A 206 -3.58 -5.56 5.33
C LEU A 206 -2.21 -5.15 5.90
N TYR A 207 -1.19 -5.18 5.04
CA TYR A 207 0.16 -4.68 5.35
C TYR A 207 0.59 -3.57 4.39
N LEU A 208 1.21 -2.54 4.94
CA LEU A 208 1.68 -1.38 4.18
C LEU A 208 3.17 -1.46 3.88
N ALA A 209 3.54 -1.33 2.61
CA ALA A 209 4.92 -1.18 2.18
C ALA A 209 5.31 0.30 2.25
N THR A 210 6.11 0.69 3.25
CA THR A 210 6.68 2.04 3.38
C THR A 210 8.08 2.11 2.77
N GLY A 211 8.59 3.33 2.58
CA GLY A 211 9.90 3.59 1.98
C GLY A 211 9.79 4.34 0.65
N ASP A 212 10.92 4.47 -0.05
CA ASP A 212 10.88 4.98 -1.42
C ASP A 212 10.25 3.96 -2.40
N VAL A 213 10.02 4.36 -3.65
CA VAL A 213 9.32 3.53 -4.64
C VAL A 213 10.02 2.19 -4.87
N LEU A 214 11.35 2.14 -4.83
CA LEU A 214 12.13 0.93 -5.03
C LEU A 214 12.05 0.03 -3.78
N GLU A 215 12.18 0.62 -2.59
CA GLU A 215 12.07 -0.09 -1.31
C GLU A 215 10.69 -0.74 -1.16
N GLN A 216 9.61 0.02 -1.45
CA GLN A 216 8.25 -0.49 -1.45
C GLN A 216 8.08 -1.66 -2.42
N ARG A 217 8.63 -1.53 -3.63
CA ARG A 217 8.59 -2.57 -4.66
C ARG A 217 9.27 -3.85 -4.18
N GLN A 218 10.44 -3.73 -3.58
CA GLN A 218 11.20 -4.86 -3.05
C GLN A 218 10.46 -5.55 -1.92
N LYS A 219 9.95 -4.78 -0.93
CA LYS A 219 9.11 -5.32 0.14
C LYS A 219 7.94 -6.11 -0.44
N ILE A 220 7.16 -5.50 -1.35
CA ILE A 220 6.00 -6.17 -1.94
C ILE A 220 6.40 -7.45 -2.67
N ILE A 221 7.45 -7.45 -3.48
CA ILE A 221 7.93 -8.66 -4.17
C ILE A 221 8.24 -9.76 -3.16
N PHE A 222 9.10 -9.49 -2.18
CA PHE A 222 9.53 -10.50 -1.23
C PHE A 222 8.40 -11.03 -0.34
N TYR A 223 7.53 -10.15 0.17
CA TYR A 223 6.40 -10.57 1.00
C TYR A 223 5.30 -11.25 0.19
N SER A 224 5.15 -10.94 -1.10
CA SER A 224 4.24 -11.68 -1.99
C SER A 224 4.71 -13.11 -2.16
N VAL A 225 5.99 -13.29 -2.48
CA VAL A 225 6.58 -14.62 -2.65
C VAL A 225 6.52 -15.41 -1.33
N ARG A 226 6.82 -14.78 -0.19
CA ARG A 226 6.67 -15.37 1.15
C ARG A 226 5.25 -15.85 1.43
N GLY A 227 4.27 -15.00 1.17
CA GLY A 227 2.86 -15.30 1.38
C GLY A 227 2.40 -16.48 0.53
N VAL A 228 2.72 -16.44 -0.76
CA VAL A 228 2.43 -17.54 -1.70
C VAL A 228 3.11 -18.84 -1.24
N GLY A 229 4.38 -18.82 -0.85
CA GLY A 229 5.09 -20.01 -0.36
C GLY A 229 4.45 -20.67 0.87
N SER A 230 3.68 -19.91 1.66
CA SER A 230 2.90 -20.40 2.81
C SER A 230 1.47 -20.85 2.46
N GLY A 231 1.10 -20.89 1.18
CA GLY A 231 -0.23 -21.27 0.73
C GLY A 231 -1.31 -20.20 0.89
N ARG A 232 -0.92 -18.96 1.20
CA ARG A 232 -1.86 -17.84 1.36
C ARG A 232 -2.06 -17.12 0.03
N LYS A 233 -3.31 -16.75 -0.27
CA LYS A 233 -3.65 -15.91 -1.42
C LYS A 233 -3.30 -14.45 -1.12
N ILE A 234 -2.48 -13.87 -1.98
CA ILE A 234 -1.98 -12.50 -1.86
C ILE A 234 -2.64 -11.61 -2.90
N VAL A 235 -3.11 -10.44 -2.48
CA VAL A 235 -3.52 -9.37 -3.39
C VAL A 235 -2.65 -8.14 -3.17
N ILE A 236 -2.02 -7.66 -4.24
CA ILE A 236 -1.21 -6.45 -4.22
C ILE A 236 -2.09 -5.26 -4.64
N LEU A 237 -2.18 -4.23 -3.79
CA LEU A 237 -2.70 -2.92 -4.19
C LEU A 237 -1.55 -2.07 -4.72
N ALA A 238 -1.47 -1.99 -6.05
CA ALA A 238 -0.33 -1.42 -6.75
C ALA A 238 -0.64 -0.08 -7.43
N SER A 239 0.38 0.73 -7.64
CA SER A 239 0.30 1.85 -8.58
C SER A 239 0.47 1.39 -10.03
N GLU A 240 0.02 2.20 -11.00
CA GLU A 240 0.23 1.92 -12.42
C GLU A 240 1.72 1.78 -12.78
N GLU A 241 2.58 2.53 -12.09
CA GLU A 241 4.03 2.52 -12.30
C GLU A 241 4.72 1.26 -11.77
N ASN A 242 4.20 0.68 -10.68
CA ASN A 242 4.80 -0.46 -10.00
C ASN A 242 4.16 -1.80 -10.40
N ALA A 243 2.89 -1.82 -10.80
CA ALA A 243 2.19 -3.03 -11.23
C ALA A 243 2.98 -3.87 -12.26
N PRO A 244 3.65 -3.30 -13.29
CA PRO A 244 4.46 -4.06 -14.24
C PRO A 244 5.63 -4.84 -13.63
N TYR A 245 6.11 -4.46 -12.44
CA TYR A 245 7.19 -5.15 -11.73
C TYR A 245 6.67 -6.34 -10.91
N TYR A 246 5.38 -6.37 -10.58
CA TYR A 246 4.74 -7.48 -9.88
C TYR A 246 4.14 -8.51 -10.85
N GLN A 247 3.84 -8.12 -12.08
CA GLN A 247 3.23 -8.97 -13.12
C GLN A 247 4.00 -10.28 -13.39
N PRO A 248 5.34 -10.33 -13.45
CA PRO A 248 6.06 -11.58 -13.63
C PRO A 248 5.73 -12.60 -12.53
N PHE A 249 5.64 -12.16 -11.27
CA PHE A 249 5.27 -13.03 -10.14
C PHE A 249 3.82 -13.49 -10.23
N GLN A 250 2.89 -12.63 -10.65
CA GLN A 250 1.50 -13.03 -10.91
C GLN A 250 1.42 -14.10 -12.02
N GLN A 251 2.23 -13.98 -13.08
CA GLN A 251 2.29 -14.99 -14.15
C GLN A 251 2.89 -16.31 -13.67
N ALA A 252 3.88 -16.26 -12.79
CA ALA A 252 4.52 -17.45 -12.22
C ALA A 252 3.59 -18.21 -11.26
N PHE A 253 2.91 -17.51 -10.34
CA PHE A 253 2.07 -18.12 -9.30
C PHE A 253 0.60 -18.32 -9.71
N GLY A 254 0.13 -17.58 -10.71
CA GLY A 254 -1.26 -17.61 -11.16
C GLY A 254 -2.22 -16.79 -10.29
N PRO A 255 -3.41 -16.45 -10.81
CA PRO A 255 -4.39 -15.58 -10.14
C PRO A 255 -5.03 -16.21 -8.89
N ASP A 256 -4.91 -17.53 -8.73
CA ASP A 256 -5.41 -18.23 -7.54
C ASP A 256 -4.57 -17.92 -6.29
N LEU A 257 -3.28 -17.58 -6.46
CA LEU A 257 -2.35 -17.32 -5.35
C LEU A 257 -1.85 -15.89 -5.30
N LEU A 258 -1.73 -15.19 -6.44
CA LEU A 258 -1.28 -13.81 -6.49
C LEU A 258 -2.10 -12.99 -7.51
N GLU A 259 -2.73 -11.91 -7.04
CA GLU A 259 -3.46 -10.99 -7.91
C GLU A 259 -3.06 -9.54 -7.68
N ILE A 260 -3.11 -8.72 -8.73
CA ILE A 260 -2.72 -7.31 -8.68
C ILE A 260 -3.97 -6.46 -8.94
N VAL A 261 -4.26 -5.54 -8.03
CA VAL A 261 -5.31 -4.53 -8.16
C VAL A 261 -4.65 -3.16 -8.30
N ILE A 262 -4.86 -2.51 -9.43
CA ILE A 262 -4.28 -1.20 -9.73
C ILE A 262 -5.15 -0.09 -9.14
N LEU A 263 -4.60 0.65 -8.18
CA LEU A 263 -5.26 1.80 -7.56
C LEU A 263 -5.28 3.02 -8.47
N GLY A 264 -4.24 3.23 -9.28
CA GLY A 264 -4.08 4.39 -10.16
C GLY A 264 -2.62 4.82 -10.27
N SER A 265 -2.37 5.95 -10.92
CA SER A 265 -1.02 6.51 -11.06
C SER A 265 -0.58 7.27 -9.81
N ARG A 266 0.71 7.14 -9.44
CA ARG A 266 1.36 7.99 -8.42
C ARG A 266 1.37 9.47 -8.79
N GLN A 267 1.19 9.79 -10.08
CA GLN A 267 1.03 11.16 -10.58
C GLN A 267 -0.44 11.64 -10.56
N ASN A 268 -1.39 10.75 -10.26
CA ASN A 268 -2.83 11.05 -10.19
C ASN A 268 -3.44 10.46 -8.91
N LEU A 269 -3.05 11.00 -7.76
CA LEU A 269 -3.57 10.56 -6.46
C LEU A 269 -5.09 10.68 -6.28
N PRO A 270 -5.80 11.63 -6.91
CA PRO A 270 -7.27 11.62 -6.91
C PRO A 270 -7.86 10.30 -7.43
N GLN A 271 -7.25 9.68 -8.45
CA GLN A 271 -7.67 8.37 -8.95
C GLN A 271 -7.42 7.26 -7.92
N VAL A 272 -6.27 7.30 -7.24
CA VAL A 272 -5.92 6.35 -6.16
C VAL A 272 -6.94 6.46 -5.02
N ALA A 273 -7.27 7.68 -4.59
CA ALA A 273 -8.30 7.92 -3.58
C ALA A 273 -9.68 7.41 -4.02
N ALA A 274 -10.07 7.67 -5.27
CA ALA A 274 -11.34 7.25 -5.85
C ALA A 274 -11.55 5.72 -5.79
N ARG A 275 -10.47 4.96 -5.94
CA ARG A 275 -10.49 3.49 -6.03
C ARG A 275 -10.08 2.78 -4.74
N LEU A 276 -9.65 3.51 -3.71
CA LEU A 276 -9.04 2.90 -2.52
C LEU A 276 -9.99 1.92 -1.82
N TYR A 277 -11.19 2.35 -1.43
CA TYR A 277 -12.11 1.50 -0.69
C TYR A 277 -12.71 0.39 -1.55
N SER A 278 -13.08 0.66 -2.80
CA SER A 278 -13.57 -0.38 -3.72
C SER A 278 -12.51 -1.47 -3.93
N SER A 279 -11.23 -1.09 -3.98
CA SER A 279 -10.12 -2.05 -4.12
C SER A 279 -9.92 -2.86 -2.84
N LEU A 280 -9.99 -2.25 -1.66
CA LEU A 280 -9.93 -2.98 -0.38
C LEU A 280 -11.08 -3.99 -0.24
N ARG A 281 -12.29 -3.60 -0.63
CA ARG A 281 -13.47 -4.48 -0.66
C ARG A 281 -13.28 -5.61 -1.66
N ARG A 282 -12.98 -5.29 -2.92
CA ARG A 282 -12.73 -6.27 -3.98
C ARG A 282 -11.68 -7.30 -3.56
N SER A 283 -10.55 -6.86 -2.98
CA SER A 283 -9.50 -7.76 -2.52
C SER A 283 -10.00 -8.77 -1.48
N SER A 284 -10.83 -8.34 -0.53
CA SER A 284 -11.34 -9.23 0.53
C SER A 284 -12.54 -10.06 0.09
N GLU A 285 -13.54 -9.41 -0.53
CA GLU A 285 -14.88 -9.97 -0.72
C GLU A 285 -15.03 -10.69 -2.06
N GLU A 286 -14.33 -10.24 -3.12
CA GLU A 286 -14.41 -10.86 -4.45
C GLU A 286 -13.19 -11.77 -4.71
N LEU A 287 -12.00 -11.26 -4.41
CA LEU A 287 -10.75 -11.99 -4.67
C LEU A 287 -10.39 -12.95 -3.55
N ASN A 288 -11.06 -12.89 -2.40
CA ASN A 288 -10.82 -13.77 -1.24
C ASN A 288 -9.34 -13.78 -0.83
N ALA A 289 -8.70 -12.60 -0.79
CA ALA A 289 -7.34 -12.47 -0.31
C ALA A 289 -7.23 -12.93 1.14
N ASP A 290 -6.21 -13.72 1.46
CA ASP A 290 -5.79 -13.90 2.84
C ASP A 290 -5.03 -12.66 3.34
N ILE A 291 -4.22 -12.07 2.44
CA ILE A 291 -3.37 -10.92 2.73
C ILE A 291 -3.43 -9.91 1.59
N ILE A 292 -3.54 -8.65 1.96
CA ILE A 292 -3.41 -7.49 1.08
C ILE A 292 -2.07 -6.81 1.37
N LEU A 293 -1.24 -6.65 0.34
CA LEU A 293 -0.02 -5.86 0.40
C LEU A 293 -0.25 -4.55 -0.35
N ALA A 294 -0.18 -3.41 0.34
CA ALA A 294 -0.47 -2.12 -0.28
C ALA A 294 0.77 -1.22 -0.33
N GLU A 295 0.99 -0.61 -1.49
CA GLU A 295 1.92 0.51 -1.63
C GLU A 295 1.46 1.73 -0.82
N THR A 296 2.41 2.58 -0.42
CA THR A 296 2.12 3.87 0.19
C THR A 296 2.49 5.03 -0.74
N PHE A 297 1.85 6.18 -0.52
CA PHE A 297 1.90 7.35 -1.39
C PHE A 297 2.47 8.56 -0.63
N CYS A 298 2.81 9.64 -1.34
CA CYS A 298 3.33 10.84 -0.69
C CYS A 298 2.29 11.45 0.27
N LEU A 299 2.76 12.21 1.25
CA LEU A 299 1.93 12.80 2.31
C LEU A 299 1.43 14.22 1.96
N GLU A 300 1.51 14.61 0.69
CA GLU A 300 1.09 15.94 0.22
C GLU A 300 -0.32 15.90 -0.37
N GLY A 301 -1.09 16.97 -0.16
CA GLY A 301 -2.42 17.10 -0.74
C GLY A 301 -3.38 15.97 -0.31
N ILE A 302 -4.03 15.32 -1.28
CA ILE A 302 -4.92 14.17 -1.02
C ILE A 302 -4.15 12.91 -0.58
N GLY A 303 -2.82 12.87 -0.82
CA GLY A 303 -1.96 11.77 -0.41
C GLY A 303 -1.95 11.54 1.10
N LEU A 304 -2.02 12.61 1.90
CA LEU A 304 -2.18 12.52 3.35
C LEU A 304 -3.46 11.79 3.75
N ALA A 305 -4.56 12.03 3.02
CA ALA A 305 -5.82 11.38 3.30
C ALA A 305 -5.75 9.88 2.93
N ILE A 306 -5.13 9.53 1.80
CA ILE A 306 -4.87 8.14 1.40
C ILE A 306 -4.05 7.42 2.47
N TRP A 307 -2.94 8.02 2.92
CA TRP A 307 -2.11 7.50 4.01
C TRP A 307 -2.92 7.23 5.26
N ASN A 308 -3.69 8.23 5.72
CA ASN A 308 -4.52 8.09 6.90
C ASN A 308 -5.51 6.92 6.81
N ARG A 309 -6.12 6.70 5.63
CA ARG A 309 -7.05 5.58 5.43
C ARG A 309 -6.34 4.23 5.43
N LEU A 310 -5.21 4.13 4.74
CA LEU A 310 -4.39 2.92 4.71
C LEU A 310 -3.89 2.54 6.11
N GLU A 311 -3.37 3.50 6.88
CA GLU A 311 -2.87 3.27 8.23
C GLU A 311 -3.99 2.82 9.18
N MET A 312 -5.17 3.44 9.09
CA MET A 312 -6.33 3.02 9.88
C MET A 312 -6.83 1.62 9.48
N ALA A 313 -6.85 1.32 8.17
CA ALA A 313 -7.28 0.03 7.64
C ALA A 313 -6.32 -1.10 8.02
N SER A 314 -5.00 -0.84 8.01
CA SER A 314 -3.97 -1.83 8.37
C SER A 314 -3.84 -2.02 9.88
N GLY A 315 -4.40 -1.12 10.69
CA GLY A 315 -4.19 -1.12 12.13
C GLY A 315 -2.74 -0.82 12.52
N GLY A 316 -1.98 -0.13 11.66
CA GLY A 316 -0.55 0.12 11.85
C GLY A 316 0.35 -1.06 11.49
N ASN A 317 -0.13 -2.02 10.69
CA ASN A 317 0.68 -3.11 10.18
C ASN A 317 1.52 -2.63 8.99
N PHE A 318 2.83 -2.61 9.18
CA PHE A 318 3.82 -2.23 8.16
C PHE A 318 4.68 -3.44 7.81
N LEU A 319 5.11 -3.53 6.55
CA LEU A 319 6.10 -4.51 6.13
C LEU A 319 7.49 -4.07 6.63
N PRO A 320 8.13 -4.82 7.54
CA PRO A 320 9.48 -4.48 7.97
C PRO A 320 10.47 -4.75 6.84
N TRP A 321 11.60 -4.05 6.89
CA TRP A 321 12.72 -4.43 6.05
C TRP A 321 13.30 -5.76 6.52
N PHE A 322 13.68 -6.62 5.57
CA PHE A 322 14.45 -7.83 5.87
C PHE A 322 15.79 -7.35 6.43
N ASP A 323 16.05 -7.60 7.72
CA ASP A 323 17.23 -7.22 8.53
C ASP A 323 17.14 -5.97 9.42
N SER A 324 15.99 -5.31 9.55
CA SER A 324 15.89 -4.14 10.43
C SER A 324 15.33 -4.45 11.82
N ASP A 325 16.22 -4.53 12.81
CA ASP A 325 15.99 -3.93 14.14
C ASP A 325 16.06 -2.37 14.06
N SER A 326 16.23 -1.79 12.86
CA SER A 326 16.50 -0.36 12.64
C SER A 326 15.70 0.25 11.48
N TYR A 327 14.46 0.66 11.73
CA TYR A 327 13.79 1.66 10.88
C TYR A 327 14.08 3.05 11.45
N LYS A 328 14.86 3.90 10.74
CA LYS A 328 15.26 5.24 11.22
C LYS A 328 14.97 6.41 10.26
N HIS A 329 14.33 6.20 9.11
CA HIS A 329 14.12 7.27 8.13
C HIS A 329 12.69 7.36 7.56
N GLY A 330 11.70 7.37 8.45
CA GLY A 330 10.37 7.95 8.24
C GLY A 330 9.95 8.74 9.49
N PRO A 331 8.78 9.43 9.52
CA PRO A 331 8.24 9.90 10.79
C PRO A 331 8.25 8.73 11.79
N ASP A 332 8.71 8.99 13.01
CA ASP A 332 9.02 7.95 14.00
C ASP A 332 7.76 7.12 14.33
N LEU A 333 7.64 5.97 13.68
CA LEU A 333 6.56 4.99 13.80
C LEU A 333 7.13 3.62 14.26
N SER A 334 8.28 3.65 14.93
CA SER A 334 9.13 2.49 15.23
C SER A 334 8.56 1.47 16.23
N GLU A 335 7.32 1.62 16.69
CA GLU A 335 6.68 0.66 17.62
C GLU A 335 5.38 0.05 17.08
N GLY A 336 5.26 -0.11 15.76
CA GLY A 336 4.26 -1.02 15.19
C GLY A 336 4.51 -2.45 15.71
N LYS A 337 3.48 -3.13 16.19
CA LYS A 337 3.53 -4.58 16.46
C LYS A 337 3.89 -5.27 15.15
N GLY A 338 5.18 -5.53 14.93
CA GLY A 338 5.66 -6.44 13.89
C GLY A 338 5.22 -7.84 14.27
N ASP A 339 3.93 -8.15 14.13
CA ASP A 339 3.45 -9.51 14.17
C ASP A 339 4.12 -10.20 12.98
N LYS A 340 5.17 -10.97 13.30
CA LYS A 340 5.87 -11.81 12.34
C LYS A 340 4.80 -12.63 11.64
N MET A 341 4.59 -12.37 10.36
CA MET A 341 3.69 -13.13 9.49
C MET A 341 3.91 -14.63 9.76
N SER A 342 2.99 -15.24 10.51
CA SER A 342 3.20 -16.58 11.08
C SER A 342 2.98 -17.62 9.98
N ILE A 343 3.98 -18.47 9.78
CA ILE A 343 3.99 -19.48 8.71
C ILE A 343 3.24 -20.72 9.19
N SER A 344 2.11 -21.05 8.57
CA SER A 344 1.59 -22.42 8.55
C SER A 344 2.13 -23.15 7.32
N GLN A 345 2.22 -24.48 7.44
CA GLN A 345 2.99 -25.45 6.65
C GLN A 345 3.03 -25.27 5.11
N PRO A 346 4.12 -25.74 4.44
CA PRO A 346 4.28 -25.65 2.99
C PRO A 346 3.11 -26.26 2.20
N ILE A 347 2.83 -25.68 1.03
CA ILE A 347 1.78 -26.13 0.12
C ILE A 347 2.07 -27.58 -0.31
N ASP A 348 1.18 -28.49 0.05
CA ASP A 348 1.17 -29.86 -0.47
C ASP A 348 0.25 -29.90 -1.71
N GLY A 349 0.81 -30.14 -2.89
CA GLY A 349 0.06 -30.73 -4.01
C GLY A 349 -0.46 -29.85 -5.16
N GLN A 350 -0.07 -28.58 -5.31
CA GLN A 350 -0.23 -27.88 -6.60
C GLN A 350 1.13 -27.75 -7.30
N THR A 351 1.24 -28.26 -8.53
CA THR A 351 2.43 -28.09 -9.38
C THR A 351 2.54 -26.64 -9.84
N LEU A 352 3.10 -25.79 -8.98
CA LEU A 352 3.47 -24.42 -9.33
C LEU A 352 4.46 -24.43 -10.49
N LYS A 353 4.33 -23.47 -11.40
CA LYS A 353 5.34 -23.24 -12.43
C LYS A 353 6.64 -22.82 -11.71
N PRO A 354 7.82 -23.32 -12.13
CA PRO A 354 9.08 -22.88 -11.54
C PRO A 354 9.28 -21.37 -11.71
N LEU A 355 9.69 -20.69 -10.63
CA LEU A 355 10.18 -19.31 -10.73
C LEU A 355 11.51 -19.32 -11.50
N THR A 356 11.54 -18.69 -12.67
CA THR A 356 12.70 -18.73 -13.56
C THR A 356 13.61 -17.53 -13.30
N VAL A 357 14.85 -17.79 -12.88
CA VAL A 357 15.87 -16.78 -12.55
C VAL A 357 17.03 -16.86 -13.54
N LEU A 358 17.33 -15.74 -14.20
CA LEU A 358 18.46 -15.61 -15.12
C LEU A 358 19.60 -14.81 -14.50
N MET A 359 20.76 -15.44 -14.30
CA MET A 359 21.98 -14.81 -13.79
C MET A 359 22.83 -14.29 -14.96
N VAL A 360 23.15 -13.00 -14.98
CA VAL A 360 23.82 -12.35 -16.12
C VAL A 360 25.13 -11.65 -15.72
N CYS A 361 26.22 -12.01 -16.40
CA CYS A 361 27.52 -11.33 -16.29
C CYS A 361 28.06 -10.90 -17.67
N SER A 362 29.36 -10.58 -17.78
CA SER A 362 29.95 -10.19 -19.07
C SER A 362 30.11 -11.38 -20.02
N GLY A 363 30.99 -12.33 -19.69
CA GLY A 363 31.40 -13.41 -20.60
C GLY A 363 30.73 -14.77 -20.38
N ASN A 364 29.90 -14.92 -19.34
CA ASN A 364 29.30 -16.20 -18.92
C ASN A 364 30.31 -17.35 -18.72
N THR A 365 31.50 -17.02 -18.20
CA THR A 365 32.58 -17.98 -17.89
C THR A 365 33.00 -17.99 -16.43
N CYS A 366 32.67 -16.94 -15.66
CA CYS A 366 33.13 -16.76 -14.29
C CYS A 366 31.95 -16.51 -13.32
N ARG A 367 31.49 -15.26 -13.21
CA ARG A 367 30.49 -14.82 -12.22
C ARG A 367 29.12 -15.48 -12.36
N SER A 368 28.48 -15.43 -13.53
CA SER A 368 27.12 -15.96 -13.69
C SER A 368 27.01 -17.50 -13.59
N PRO A 369 27.98 -18.31 -14.07
CA PRO A 369 27.98 -19.75 -13.82
C PRO A 369 28.13 -20.12 -12.34
N MET A 370 29.05 -19.43 -11.63
CA MET A 370 29.17 -19.60 -10.17
C MET A 370 27.86 -19.23 -9.48
N ALA A 371 27.26 -18.10 -9.84
CA ALA A 371 26.03 -17.61 -9.24
C ALA A 371 24.82 -18.54 -9.50
N GLU A 372 24.69 -19.09 -10.71
CA GLU A 372 23.65 -20.08 -11.03
C GLU A 372 23.76 -21.31 -10.13
N ALA A 373 24.95 -21.88 -10.02
CA ALA A 373 25.17 -23.11 -9.26
C ALA A 373 25.07 -22.88 -7.74
N LEU A 374 25.56 -21.73 -7.25
CA LEU A 374 25.39 -21.33 -5.85
C LEU A 374 23.92 -21.14 -5.48
N LEU A 375 23.14 -20.43 -6.30
CA LEU A 375 21.72 -20.20 -6.00
C LEU A 375 20.94 -21.51 -5.97
N LYS A 376 21.21 -22.44 -6.90
CA LYS A 376 20.61 -23.80 -6.88
C LYS A 376 20.90 -24.53 -5.57
N LYS A 377 22.18 -24.59 -5.17
CA LYS A 377 22.58 -25.28 -3.92
C LYS A 377 21.96 -24.63 -2.69
N VAL A 378 22.05 -23.31 -2.58
CA VAL A 378 21.47 -22.56 -1.45
C VAL A 378 19.96 -22.78 -1.38
N TRP A 379 19.27 -22.81 -2.51
CA TRP A 379 17.83 -23.06 -2.55
C TRP A 379 17.45 -24.46 -2.05
N GLU A 380 18.23 -25.48 -2.45
CA GLU A 380 18.09 -26.85 -1.94
C GLU A 380 18.37 -26.91 -0.43
N ASP A 381 19.41 -26.23 0.06
CA ASP A 381 19.74 -26.15 1.50
C ASP A 381 18.61 -25.52 2.32
N LEU A 382 17.81 -24.62 1.73
CA LEU A 382 16.63 -24.01 2.35
C LEU A 382 15.38 -24.89 2.28
N GLY A 383 15.47 -26.09 1.69
CA GLY A 383 14.36 -27.04 1.57
C GLY A 383 13.43 -26.80 0.37
N ALA A 384 13.80 -25.92 -0.56
CA ALA A 384 13.09 -25.64 -1.81
C ALA A 384 11.57 -25.46 -1.63
N PRO A 385 11.11 -24.35 -0.99
CA PRO A 385 9.70 -24.16 -0.62
C PRO A 385 8.74 -24.16 -1.82
N TYR A 386 9.25 -23.81 -3.00
CA TYR A 386 8.56 -23.92 -4.29
C TYR A 386 9.61 -24.15 -5.39
N PRO A 387 9.23 -24.65 -6.59
CA PRO A 387 10.18 -24.94 -7.65
C PRO A 387 10.82 -23.66 -8.21
N ILE A 388 12.13 -23.71 -8.46
CA ILE A 388 12.85 -22.66 -9.18
C ILE A 388 13.62 -23.25 -10.35
N GLU A 389 13.82 -22.43 -11.38
CA GLU A 389 14.71 -22.75 -12.48
C GLU A 389 15.76 -21.64 -12.62
N VAL A 390 17.02 -21.94 -12.28
CA VAL A 390 18.11 -20.96 -12.41
C VAL A 390 18.93 -21.27 -13.66
N ARG A 391 19.17 -20.24 -14.49
CA ARG A 391 19.99 -20.29 -15.69
C ARG A 391 21.01 -19.14 -15.67
N SER A 392 22.05 -19.24 -16.49
CA SER A 392 23.01 -18.15 -16.69
C SER A 392 23.27 -17.84 -18.16
N ALA A 393 23.67 -16.59 -18.41
CA ALA A 393 24.09 -16.08 -19.72
C ALA A 393 25.03 -14.86 -19.53
N GLY A 394 25.51 -14.28 -20.65
CA GLY A 394 26.38 -13.10 -20.60
C GLY A 394 26.12 -12.08 -21.70
N VAL A 395 26.18 -10.79 -21.35
CA VAL A 395 25.87 -9.67 -22.27
C VAL A 395 26.89 -9.48 -23.39
N SER A 396 28.10 -10.02 -23.21
CA SER A 396 29.20 -10.00 -24.17
C SER A 396 29.83 -11.38 -24.35
N ALA A 397 29.07 -12.45 -24.05
CA ALA A 397 29.57 -13.80 -24.10
C ALA A 397 29.69 -14.30 -25.55
N MET A 398 30.82 -14.91 -25.86
CA MET A 398 30.93 -15.76 -27.05
C MET A 398 30.46 -17.17 -26.68
N PRO A 399 29.65 -17.85 -27.51
CA PRO A 399 29.16 -19.18 -27.20
C PRO A 399 30.28 -20.23 -27.26
N GLY A 400 30.18 -21.27 -26.42
CA GLY A 400 31.00 -22.48 -26.54
C GLY A 400 32.29 -22.51 -25.70
N PHE A 401 32.55 -21.50 -24.87
CA PHE A 401 33.70 -21.53 -23.97
C PHE A 401 33.33 -22.21 -22.65
N PRO A 402 34.21 -23.02 -22.05
CA PRO A 402 33.96 -23.57 -20.72
C PRO A 402 33.96 -22.46 -19.67
N ALA A 403 33.43 -22.76 -18.48
CA ALA A 403 33.75 -21.96 -17.30
C ALA A 403 35.29 -21.86 -17.14
N SER A 404 35.78 -20.73 -16.62
CA SER A 404 37.22 -20.58 -16.40
C SER A 404 37.70 -21.65 -15.42
N TRP A 405 38.93 -22.13 -15.62
CA TRP A 405 39.48 -23.16 -14.76
C TRP A 405 39.52 -22.71 -13.29
N GLU A 406 39.79 -21.44 -13.04
CA GLU A 406 39.77 -20.86 -11.69
C GLU A 406 38.37 -20.92 -11.07
N ALA A 407 37.32 -20.62 -11.84
CA ALA A 407 35.94 -20.72 -11.36
C ALA A 407 35.57 -22.18 -11.05
N VAL A 408 35.95 -23.13 -11.91
CA VAL A 408 35.72 -24.57 -11.70
C VAL A 408 36.44 -25.04 -10.42
N GLU A 409 37.71 -24.67 -10.24
CA GLU A 409 38.51 -25.03 -9.07
C GLU A 409 37.92 -24.47 -7.77
N VAL A 410 37.55 -23.18 -7.75
CA VAL A 410 36.95 -22.53 -6.56
C VAL A 410 35.59 -23.15 -6.21
N MET A 411 34.75 -23.41 -7.21
CA MET A 411 33.45 -24.03 -6.97
C MET A 411 33.57 -25.50 -6.52
N ALA A 412 34.54 -26.24 -7.06
CA ALA A 412 34.83 -27.60 -6.62
C ALA A 412 35.24 -27.65 -5.15
N ARG A 413 36.01 -26.67 -4.65
CA ARG A 413 36.34 -26.51 -3.22
C ARG A 413 35.10 -26.29 -2.35
N LYS A 414 34.04 -25.70 -2.91
CA LYS A 414 32.71 -25.55 -2.27
C LYS A 414 31.79 -26.76 -2.50
N GLY A 415 32.29 -27.83 -3.12
CA GLY A 415 31.54 -29.06 -3.41
C GLY A 415 30.53 -28.92 -4.55
N ILE A 416 30.72 -27.96 -5.46
CA ILE A 416 29.82 -27.67 -6.58
C ILE A 416 30.59 -27.86 -7.89
N ASP A 417 30.10 -28.72 -8.78
CA ASP A 417 30.70 -28.94 -10.08
C ASP A 417 30.06 -28.05 -11.15
N ILE A 418 30.85 -27.14 -11.73
CA ILE A 418 30.45 -26.31 -12.88
C ILE A 418 31.29 -26.63 -14.14
N SER A 419 32.03 -27.73 -14.16
CA SER A 419 32.93 -28.09 -15.27
C SER A 419 32.19 -28.38 -16.59
N ALA A 420 30.91 -28.76 -16.51
CA ALA A 420 30.04 -28.96 -17.67
C ALA A 420 29.43 -27.66 -18.23
N HIS A 421 29.63 -26.52 -17.56
CA HIS A 421 29.09 -25.23 -18.00
C HIS A 421 29.70 -24.80 -19.34
N ILE A 422 28.86 -24.29 -20.22
CA ILE A 422 29.26 -23.72 -21.51
C ILE A 422 28.68 -22.32 -21.65
N SER A 423 29.54 -21.35 -21.95
CA SER A 423 29.16 -19.96 -22.13
C SER A 423 28.18 -19.80 -23.28
N ARG A 424 27.24 -18.87 -23.10
CA ARG A 424 26.29 -18.46 -24.14
C ARG A 424 25.93 -16.98 -23.99
N PRO A 425 25.67 -16.27 -25.11
CA PRO A 425 25.16 -14.91 -25.07
C PRO A 425 23.76 -14.87 -24.44
N VAL A 426 23.39 -13.72 -23.88
CA VAL A 426 21.98 -13.45 -23.55
C VAL A 426 21.20 -13.30 -24.84
N GLU A 427 20.17 -14.11 -25.02
CA GLU A 427 19.22 -13.98 -26.13
C GLU A 427 17.88 -13.40 -25.66
N TYR A 428 17.04 -12.97 -26.61
CA TYR A 428 15.72 -12.40 -26.31
C TYR A 428 14.87 -13.36 -25.49
N GLU A 429 14.82 -14.63 -25.91
CA GLU A 429 14.03 -15.70 -25.26
C GLU A 429 14.50 -15.96 -23.83
N ASP A 430 15.78 -15.73 -23.51
CA ASP A 430 16.27 -15.89 -22.13
C ASP A 430 15.62 -14.88 -21.20
N ILE A 431 15.57 -13.62 -21.64
CA ILE A 431 14.98 -12.54 -20.85
C ILE A 431 13.47 -12.69 -20.85
N GLU A 432 12.84 -12.97 -22.00
CA GLU A 432 11.40 -13.16 -22.14
C GLU A 432 10.88 -14.24 -21.17
N ASN A 433 11.56 -15.39 -21.10
CA ASN A 433 11.13 -16.52 -20.27
C ASN A 433 11.54 -16.41 -18.79
N ALA A 434 12.47 -15.53 -18.43
CA ALA A 434 12.82 -15.29 -17.04
C ALA A 434 11.71 -14.50 -16.32
N ASP A 435 11.41 -14.87 -15.09
CA ASP A 435 10.56 -14.10 -14.18
C ASP A 435 11.41 -13.04 -13.43
N LEU A 436 12.69 -13.33 -13.22
CA LEU A 436 13.66 -12.45 -12.58
C LEU A 436 15.04 -12.54 -13.27
N VAL A 437 15.59 -11.41 -13.67
CA VAL A 437 16.94 -11.30 -14.24
C VAL A 437 17.84 -10.57 -13.26
N ILE A 438 18.90 -11.25 -12.81
CA ILE A 438 19.89 -10.72 -11.87
C ILE A 438 21.20 -10.46 -12.59
N THR A 439 21.57 -9.20 -12.67
CA THR A 439 22.84 -8.78 -13.25
C THR A 439 23.91 -8.61 -12.18
N MET A 440 25.15 -8.94 -12.54
CA MET A 440 26.30 -8.79 -11.63
C MET A 440 26.67 -7.33 -11.35
N THR A 441 26.32 -6.41 -12.25
CA THR A 441 26.71 -4.99 -12.17
C THR A 441 25.66 -4.06 -12.76
N GLU A 442 25.69 -2.78 -12.38
CA GLU A 442 24.88 -1.72 -12.99
C GLU A 442 25.17 -1.54 -14.49
N ALA A 443 26.42 -1.75 -14.91
CA ALA A 443 26.79 -1.71 -16.32
C ALA A 443 26.09 -2.82 -17.12
N HIS A 444 26.01 -4.05 -16.59
CA HIS A 444 25.27 -5.13 -17.23
C HIS A 444 23.77 -4.83 -17.31
N LYS A 445 23.18 -4.29 -16.23
CA LYS A 445 21.79 -3.85 -16.22
C LYS A 445 21.55 -2.82 -17.31
N SER A 446 22.39 -1.80 -17.39
CA SER A 446 22.32 -0.76 -18.41
C SER A 446 22.40 -1.32 -19.84
N MET A 447 23.28 -2.29 -20.09
CA MET A 447 23.37 -2.96 -21.39
C MET A 447 22.09 -3.72 -21.75
N LEU A 448 21.51 -4.45 -20.79
CA LEU A 448 20.24 -5.15 -21.02
C LEU A 448 19.07 -4.18 -21.23
N LEU A 449 18.98 -3.11 -20.44
CA LEU A 449 17.95 -2.09 -20.60
C LEU A 449 18.04 -1.36 -21.95
N PHE A 450 19.27 -1.18 -22.47
CA PHE A 450 19.47 -0.60 -23.79
C PHE A 450 19.06 -1.56 -24.92
N GLY A 451 19.35 -2.86 -24.77
CA GLY A 451 19.02 -3.86 -25.78
C GLY A 451 17.57 -4.34 -25.75
N TYR A 452 16.96 -4.36 -24.56
CA TYR A 452 15.68 -5.00 -24.27
C TYR A 452 14.83 -4.17 -23.28
N PRO A 453 14.52 -2.90 -23.60
CA PRO A 453 13.83 -1.98 -22.70
C PRO A 453 12.45 -2.46 -22.25
N GLU A 454 11.77 -3.30 -23.03
CA GLU A 454 10.47 -3.90 -22.70
C GLU A 454 10.52 -4.81 -21.47
N PHE A 455 11.69 -5.33 -21.12
CA PHE A 455 11.89 -6.23 -19.98
C PHE A 455 12.47 -5.52 -18.75
N ALA A 456 12.51 -4.18 -18.75
CA ALA A 456 13.08 -3.40 -17.65
C ALA A 456 12.51 -3.76 -16.27
N THR A 457 11.26 -4.22 -16.22
CA THR A 457 10.53 -4.49 -14.98
C THR A 457 10.93 -5.76 -14.25
N LYS A 458 11.77 -6.59 -14.87
CA LYS A 458 12.29 -7.82 -14.29
C LYS A 458 13.81 -7.89 -14.24
N ILE A 459 14.51 -6.79 -14.54
CA ILE A 459 15.97 -6.72 -14.56
C ILE A 459 16.46 -5.92 -13.35
N TYR A 460 17.19 -6.59 -12.47
CA TYR A 460 17.76 -6.03 -11.26
C TYR A 460 19.24 -6.37 -11.15
N THR A 461 20.04 -5.52 -10.51
CA THR A 461 21.34 -5.97 -10.03
C THR A 461 21.17 -6.87 -8.80
N LEU A 462 22.16 -7.72 -8.55
CA LEU A 462 22.19 -8.48 -7.29
C LEU A 462 22.11 -7.53 -6.09
N SER A 463 22.90 -6.44 -6.10
CA SER A 463 22.88 -5.45 -5.01
C SER A 463 21.51 -4.81 -4.81
N GLU A 464 20.77 -4.47 -5.88
CA GLU A 464 19.40 -3.94 -5.74
C GLU A 464 18.53 -4.93 -4.96
N MET A 465 18.57 -6.23 -5.29
CA MET A 465 17.75 -7.23 -4.61
C MET A 465 18.17 -7.51 -3.16
N LEU A 466 19.38 -7.09 -2.75
CA LEU A 466 19.86 -7.18 -1.37
C LEU A 466 19.51 -5.97 -0.52
N GLY A 467 19.11 -4.84 -1.13
CA GLY A 467 18.54 -3.72 -0.39
C GLY A 467 19.51 -2.88 0.44
N GLU A 468 20.76 -3.33 0.65
CA GLU A 468 21.87 -2.48 1.08
C GLU A 468 22.82 -2.21 -0.10
N PHE A 469 23.74 -1.25 0.04
CA PHE A 469 24.73 -0.95 -0.98
C PHE A 469 25.88 -1.98 -0.95
N TRP A 470 25.58 -3.22 -1.38
CA TRP A 470 26.56 -4.30 -1.52
C TRP A 470 27.53 -4.05 -2.69
N GLY A 471 27.12 -3.21 -3.64
CA GLY A 471 27.92 -2.83 -4.80
C GLY A 471 27.97 -3.91 -5.89
N ASP A 472 28.70 -3.61 -6.95
CA ASP A 472 28.89 -4.50 -8.09
C ASP A 472 29.67 -5.77 -7.70
N VAL A 473 29.28 -6.93 -8.24
CA VAL A 473 30.07 -8.16 -8.16
C VAL A 473 31.35 -7.98 -9.00
N ILE A 474 32.47 -7.83 -8.30
CA ILE A 474 33.81 -7.62 -8.87
C ILE A 474 34.13 -8.70 -9.91
N ASP A 475 34.70 -8.30 -11.06
CA ASP A 475 35.05 -9.23 -12.12
C ASP A 475 36.42 -9.90 -11.88
N PRO A 476 36.49 -11.22 -11.62
CA PRO A 476 37.76 -11.91 -11.40
C PRO A 476 38.48 -12.28 -12.71
N PHE A 477 37.89 -11.99 -13.88
CA PHE A 477 38.43 -12.43 -15.17
C PHE A 477 39.90 -12.00 -15.38
N GLY A 478 40.75 -12.96 -15.72
CA GLY A 478 42.19 -12.74 -15.92
C GLY A 478 43.01 -12.49 -14.65
N GLN A 479 42.39 -12.57 -13.47
CA GLN A 479 43.07 -12.44 -12.18
C GLN A 479 43.46 -13.80 -11.59
N GLY A 480 44.24 -13.79 -10.50
CA GLY A 480 44.62 -15.02 -9.79
C GLY A 480 43.47 -15.68 -9.03
N LEU A 481 43.68 -16.93 -8.61
CA LEU A 481 42.67 -17.76 -7.93
C LEU A 481 42.03 -17.08 -6.70
N GLU A 482 42.80 -16.31 -5.95
CA GLU A 482 42.32 -15.55 -4.77
C GLU A 482 41.20 -14.55 -5.13
N ALA A 483 41.23 -13.95 -6.33
CA ALA A 483 40.17 -13.06 -6.78
C ALA A 483 38.88 -13.82 -7.10
N TYR A 484 38.99 -15.03 -7.64
CA TYR A 484 37.85 -15.92 -7.86
C TYR A 484 37.26 -16.41 -6.54
N GLU A 485 38.10 -16.76 -5.55
CA GLU A 485 37.66 -17.14 -4.20
C GLU A 485 36.86 -16.01 -3.55
N ARG A 486 37.39 -14.78 -3.51
CA ARG A 486 36.67 -13.62 -2.98
C ARG A 486 35.34 -13.36 -3.71
N THR A 487 35.32 -13.55 -5.02
CA THR A 487 34.09 -13.38 -5.83
C THR A 487 33.06 -14.45 -5.50
N ALA A 488 33.48 -15.71 -5.37
CA ALA A 488 32.61 -16.83 -5.04
C ALA A 488 32.07 -16.73 -3.60
N ASP A 489 32.89 -16.29 -2.65
CA ASP A 489 32.46 -16.04 -1.26
C ASP A 489 31.41 -14.92 -1.21
N PHE A 490 31.69 -13.78 -1.87
CA PHE A 490 30.73 -12.69 -1.98
C PHE A 490 29.41 -13.14 -2.62
N LEU A 491 29.47 -13.92 -3.70
CA LEU A 491 28.29 -14.48 -4.35
C LEU A 491 27.54 -15.44 -3.43
N GLU A 492 28.22 -16.32 -2.70
CA GLU A 492 27.57 -17.26 -1.79
C GLU A 492 26.81 -16.52 -0.67
N ASP A 493 27.45 -15.55 -0.04
CA ASP A 493 26.84 -14.74 1.02
C ASP A 493 25.64 -13.95 0.48
N SER A 494 25.83 -13.26 -0.65
CA SER A 494 24.78 -12.49 -1.33
C SER A 494 23.61 -13.38 -1.75
N LEU A 495 23.88 -14.54 -2.35
CA LEU A 495 22.84 -15.44 -2.84
C LEU A 495 22.14 -16.18 -1.70
N ARG A 496 22.79 -16.37 -0.55
CA ARG A 496 22.14 -16.84 0.68
C ARG A 496 21.08 -15.85 1.16
N VAL A 497 21.39 -14.57 1.16
CA VAL A 497 20.42 -13.50 1.48
C VAL A 497 19.29 -13.49 0.45
N LEU A 498 19.62 -13.46 -0.85
CA LEU A 498 18.61 -13.46 -1.92
C LEU A 498 17.70 -14.68 -1.85
N ALA A 499 18.27 -15.88 -1.67
CA ALA A 499 17.52 -17.12 -1.59
C ALA A 499 16.61 -17.15 -0.36
N LYS A 500 17.07 -16.68 0.81
CA LYS A 500 16.19 -16.55 1.97
C LYS A 500 15.01 -15.61 1.68
N ARG A 501 15.26 -14.46 1.05
CA ARG A 501 14.20 -13.51 0.70
C ARG A 501 13.20 -14.08 -0.29
N LEU A 502 13.68 -14.74 -1.34
CA LEU A 502 12.84 -15.46 -2.29
C LEU A 502 12.10 -16.61 -1.58
N ALA A 503 12.71 -17.31 -0.62
CA ALA A 503 12.04 -18.35 0.16
C ALA A 503 11.06 -17.78 1.20
N GLY A 504 10.97 -16.46 1.35
CA GLY A 504 10.16 -15.81 2.38
C GLY A 504 10.67 -16.03 3.80
N LEU A 505 11.95 -16.30 3.97
CA LEU A 505 12.61 -16.47 5.26
C LEU A 505 13.24 -15.16 5.72
N ASP A 506 13.29 -14.97 7.03
CA ASP A 506 14.05 -13.87 7.65
C ASP A 506 15.55 -14.11 7.37
N VAL A 507 16.29 -13.03 7.06
CA VAL A 507 17.70 -13.08 6.64
C VAL A 507 18.65 -13.22 7.82
#